data_AF-A0A9P6V5I4-F1
#
_entry.id   AF-A0A9P6V5I4-F1
#
_cell.length_a   1.000
_cell.length_b   1.000
_cell.length_c   1.000
_cell.angle_alpha   90.00
_cell.angle_beta   90.00
_cell.angle_gamma   90.00
#
_symmetry.space_group_name_H-M   'P 1'
#
loop_
_entity.id
_entity.type
_entity.pdbx_description
1 polymer ?
#
loop_
_entity_poly.entity_id
_entity_poly.type
_entity_poly.pdbx_seq_one_letter_code
_entity_poly.pdbx_strand_id
1 'polypeptide(L)'
;MTNSFASAADEIEYYKNLARKTEDELHETRSMLEDFQLSSRELEEELEKEIDSTERRYNEIRIRNDAMKQEVEDWKEKYHQTVKESNANINQLSRQLEVLKQQLADFIKTRRELEQENDQLERTERAATWSMQEITNKYDAAVERMAILENEVSTKATLSEEVQRLKDELRDANVELEIMKSNQAGLERSNNNNLSSYSGSISSLAEGQTARPSIGSNYEAMPSLRARLANNSTLQRSASRLASSGPSAARAAAGLSAGAAPGHNPVQVVQDMVGRVKSLEARLVSCRSLVTPLLQPPPSYSTTPSTGRNSWQGSQLSTSTTGSDNSRHGSPMATSPSALLGGPKVSRRTSLLLQQHLQQHREQREQQKLREQQRVMAVAESAIST
;
A
#
# COMPACT_ATOMS: atom_id res chain seq x y z
N MET A 1 51.11 -79.55 -83.56
CA MET A 1 52.05 -80.60 -83.12
C MET A 1 51.47 -81.93 -83.56
N THR A 2 52.08 -82.60 -84.54
CA THR A 2 51.65 -83.93 -84.99
C THR A 2 52.30 -84.96 -84.10
N ASN A 3 51.54 -85.52 -83.14
CA ASN A 3 52.04 -86.58 -82.27
C ASN A 3 52.27 -87.83 -83.13
N SER A 4 53.53 -88.23 -83.32
CA SER A 4 53.88 -89.49 -83.98
C SER A 4 53.92 -90.59 -82.92
N PHE A 5 52.96 -91.51 -82.95
CA PHE A 5 52.87 -92.61 -82.00
C PHE A 5 53.62 -93.85 -82.50
N ALA A 6 54.20 -94.64 -81.59
CA ALA A 6 55.00 -95.82 -81.92
C ALA A 6 54.16 -97.06 -82.28
N SER A 7 52.88 -97.07 -81.87
CA SER A 7 51.90 -98.12 -82.13
C SER A 7 50.48 -97.55 -82.03
N ALA A 8 49.52 -98.11 -82.76
CA ALA A 8 48.11 -97.73 -82.66
C ALA A 8 47.53 -97.92 -81.24
N ALA A 9 48.11 -98.82 -80.44
CA ALA A 9 47.73 -99.02 -79.04
C ALA A 9 48.11 -97.83 -78.15
N ASP A 10 49.31 -97.27 -78.33
CA ASP A 10 49.83 -96.13 -77.56
C ASP A 10 49.08 -94.84 -77.89
N GLU A 11 48.67 -94.68 -79.15
CA GLU A 11 47.80 -93.58 -79.59
C GLU A 11 46.42 -93.63 -78.89
N ILE A 12 45.80 -94.82 -78.88
CA ILE A 12 44.51 -95.02 -78.19
C ILE A 12 44.65 -94.78 -76.69
N GLU A 13 45.74 -95.21 -76.06
CA GLU A 13 45.98 -94.98 -74.63
C GLU A 13 46.21 -93.50 -74.31
N TYR A 14 46.98 -92.78 -75.14
CA TYR A 14 47.16 -91.33 -75.01
C TYR A 14 45.82 -90.59 -75.09
N TYR A 15 44.99 -90.87 -76.11
CA TYR A 15 43.69 -90.21 -76.24
C TYR A 15 42.70 -90.60 -75.13
N LYS A 16 42.76 -91.83 -74.61
CA LYS A 16 41.98 -92.24 -73.43
C LYS A 16 42.41 -91.48 -72.17
N ASN A 17 43.71 -91.34 -71.94
CA ASN A 17 44.23 -90.60 -70.80
C ASN A 17 43.99 -89.10 -70.94
N LEU A 18 44.05 -88.55 -72.16
CA LEU A 18 43.66 -87.17 -72.42
C LEU A 18 42.16 -86.95 -72.15
N ALA A 19 41.28 -87.85 -72.64
CA ALA A 19 39.85 -87.78 -72.38
C ALA A 19 39.53 -87.83 -70.87
N ARG A 20 40.17 -88.74 -70.12
CA ARG A 20 40.04 -88.79 -68.65
C ARG A 20 40.49 -87.50 -67.98
N LYS A 21 41.68 -86.97 -68.32
CA LYS A 21 42.16 -85.70 -67.77
C LYS A 21 41.22 -84.54 -68.06
N THR A 22 40.71 -84.44 -69.28
CA THR A 22 39.74 -83.39 -69.63
C THR A 22 38.41 -83.57 -68.92
N GLU A 23 38.00 -84.81 -68.63
CA GLU A 23 36.80 -85.11 -67.84
C GLU A 23 37.00 -84.73 -66.37
N ASP A 24 38.16 -85.04 -65.80
CA ASP A 24 38.55 -84.65 -64.44
C ASP A 24 38.61 -83.12 -64.30
N GLU A 25 39.28 -82.42 -65.23
CA GLU A 25 39.33 -80.94 -65.26
C GLU A 25 37.93 -80.31 -65.42
N LEU A 26 37.08 -80.90 -66.25
CA LEU A 26 35.69 -80.47 -66.41
C LEU A 26 34.85 -80.74 -65.15
N HIS A 27 35.12 -81.83 -64.43
CA HIS A 27 34.47 -82.11 -63.16
C HIS A 27 34.92 -81.13 -62.06
N GLU A 28 36.22 -80.88 -61.95
CA GLU A 28 36.81 -79.93 -61.01
C GLU A 28 36.27 -78.51 -61.25
N THR A 29 36.25 -78.05 -62.51
CA THR A 29 35.71 -76.73 -62.85
C THR A 29 34.22 -76.60 -62.61
N ARG A 30 33.43 -77.68 -62.79
CA ARG A 30 32.02 -77.71 -62.39
C ARG A 30 31.86 -77.60 -60.88
N SER A 31 32.62 -78.37 -60.11
CA SER A 31 32.60 -78.29 -58.63
C SER A 31 32.96 -76.89 -58.15
N MET A 32 34.03 -76.29 -58.69
CA MET A 32 34.44 -74.92 -58.34
C MET A 32 33.37 -73.89 -58.71
N LEU A 33 32.66 -74.06 -59.83
CA LEU A 33 31.57 -73.17 -60.21
C LEU A 33 30.38 -73.30 -59.25
N GLU A 34 30.03 -74.51 -58.82
CA GLU A 34 28.98 -74.75 -57.83
C GLU A 34 29.33 -74.12 -56.48
N ASP A 35 30.57 -74.27 -56.00
CA ASP A 35 31.04 -73.64 -54.77
C ASP A 35 31.02 -72.10 -54.87
N PHE A 36 31.43 -71.54 -56.01
CA PHE A 36 31.36 -70.10 -56.26
C PHE A 36 29.91 -69.60 -56.27
N GLN A 37 28.99 -70.33 -56.90
CA GLN A 37 27.57 -69.98 -56.92
C GLN A 37 26.96 -70.04 -55.52
N LEU A 38 27.32 -71.05 -54.72
CA LEU A 38 26.88 -71.16 -53.33
C LEU A 38 27.41 -69.99 -52.50
N SER A 39 28.71 -69.69 -52.59
CA SER A 39 29.34 -68.59 -51.87
C SER A 39 28.76 -67.22 -52.28
N SER A 40 28.45 -67.01 -53.56
CA SER A 40 27.78 -65.78 -54.03
C SER A 40 26.40 -65.65 -53.43
N ARG A 41 25.62 -66.74 -53.37
CA ARG A 41 24.29 -66.74 -52.77
C ARG A 41 24.34 -66.46 -51.26
N GLU A 42 25.28 -67.08 -50.54
CA GLU A 42 25.45 -66.84 -49.10
C GLU A 42 25.83 -65.38 -48.81
N LEU A 43 26.70 -64.78 -49.64
CA LEU A 43 27.06 -63.36 -49.54
C LEU A 43 25.88 -62.44 -49.84
N GLU A 44 25.09 -62.73 -50.88
CA GLU A 44 23.86 -61.99 -51.19
C GLU A 44 22.88 -62.03 -50.01
N GLU A 45 22.66 -63.20 -49.41
CA GLU A 45 21.81 -63.33 -48.22
C GLU A 45 22.33 -62.55 -47.00
N GLU A 46 23.66 -62.48 -46.81
CA GLU A 46 24.25 -61.69 -45.72
C GLU A 46 24.08 -60.18 -45.96
N LEU A 47 24.28 -59.72 -47.20
CA LEU A 47 24.03 -58.33 -47.60
C LEU A 47 22.57 -57.95 -47.45
N GLU A 48 21.63 -58.81 -47.85
CA GLU A 48 20.20 -58.59 -47.64
C GLU A 48 19.85 -58.46 -46.14
N LYS A 49 20.42 -59.32 -45.28
CA LYS A 49 20.25 -59.23 -43.82
C LYS A 49 20.80 -57.92 -43.26
N GLU A 50 21.94 -57.43 -43.76
CA GLU A 50 22.52 -56.16 -43.33
C GLU A 50 21.66 -54.97 -43.78
N ILE A 51 21.17 -54.97 -45.03
CA ILE A 51 20.23 -53.95 -45.53
C ILE A 51 18.98 -53.92 -44.65
N ASP A 52 18.35 -55.06 -44.42
CA ASP A 52 17.17 -55.19 -43.56
C ASP A 52 17.42 -54.64 -42.13
N SER A 53 18.56 -54.98 -41.54
CA SER A 53 18.95 -54.53 -40.20
C SER A 53 19.15 -53.01 -40.16
N THR A 54 19.83 -52.46 -41.16
CA THR A 54 20.09 -51.01 -41.25
C THR A 54 18.82 -50.23 -41.53
N GLU A 55 17.91 -50.72 -42.37
CA GLU A 55 16.60 -50.12 -42.63
C GLU A 55 15.71 -50.10 -41.38
N ARG A 56 15.66 -51.21 -40.63
CA ARG A 56 14.94 -51.26 -39.35
C ARG A 56 15.48 -50.24 -38.37
N ARG A 57 16.81 -50.19 -38.20
CA ARG A 57 17.46 -49.21 -37.32
C ARG A 57 17.20 -47.77 -37.76
N TYR A 58 17.25 -47.50 -39.06
CA TYR A 58 16.92 -46.19 -39.61
C TYR A 58 15.48 -45.79 -39.29
N ASN A 59 14.52 -46.69 -39.50
CA ASN A 59 13.12 -46.43 -39.22
C ASN A 59 12.86 -46.22 -37.72
N GLU A 60 13.50 -46.99 -36.84
CA GLU A 60 13.42 -46.79 -35.39
C GLU A 60 13.96 -45.41 -34.97
N ILE A 61 15.12 -45.02 -35.50
CA ILE A 61 15.71 -43.70 -35.24
C ILE A 61 14.81 -42.59 -35.77
N ARG A 62 14.21 -42.77 -36.95
CA ARG A 62 13.26 -41.82 -37.54
C ARG A 62 12.03 -41.63 -36.66
N ILE A 63 11.37 -42.72 -36.25
CA ILE A 63 10.21 -42.67 -35.35
C ILE A 63 10.57 -41.98 -34.03
N ARG A 64 11.73 -42.32 -33.45
CA ARG A 64 12.20 -41.66 -32.22
C ARG A 64 12.46 -40.17 -32.45
N ASN A 65 13.04 -39.79 -33.58
CA ASN A 65 13.30 -38.38 -33.91
C ASN A 65 11.99 -37.59 -34.05
N ASP A 66 10.99 -38.17 -34.70
CA ASP A 66 9.67 -37.55 -34.87
C ASP A 66 8.91 -37.45 -33.54
N ALA A 67 9.00 -38.47 -32.67
CA ALA A 67 8.47 -38.40 -31.30
C ALA A 67 9.13 -37.29 -30.49
N MET A 68 10.47 -37.19 -30.52
CA MET A 68 11.20 -36.13 -29.80
C MET A 68 10.87 -34.74 -30.35
N LYS A 69 10.66 -34.59 -31.67
CA LYS A 69 10.19 -33.33 -32.26
C LYS A 69 8.79 -32.95 -31.74
N GLN A 70 7.88 -33.91 -31.68
CA GLN A 70 6.54 -33.67 -31.15
C GLN A 70 6.60 -33.26 -29.67
N GLU A 71 7.40 -33.95 -28.86
CA GLU A 71 7.59 -33.58 -27.45
C GLU A 71 8.13 -32.15 -27.30
N VAL A 72 9.08 -31.75 -28.16
CA VAL A 72 9.60 -30.37 -28.15
C VAL A 72 8.51 -29.35 -28.48
N GLU A 73 7.66 -29.61 -29.48
CA GLU A 73 6.54 -28.72 -29.82
C GLU A 73 5.50 -28.67 -28.70
N ASP A 74 5.16 -29.81 -28.09
CA ASP A 74 4.24 -29.88 -26.94
C ASP A 74 4.78 -29.05 -25.75
N TRP A 75 6.09 -29.13 -25.47
CA TRP A 75 6.72 -28.36 -24.41
C TRP A 75 6.78 -26.87 -24.73
N LYS A 76 7.01 -26.48 -25.99
CA LYS A 76 6.92 -25.08 -26.44
C LYS A 76 5.51 -24.55 -26.27
N GLU A 77 4.49 -25.30 -26.66
CA GLU A 77 3.09 -24.89 -26.50
C GLU A 77 2.74 -24.70 -25.02
N LYS A 78 3.07 -25.69 -24.17
CA LYS A 78 2.89 -25.59 -22.71
C LYS A 78 3.62 -24.39 -22.12
N TYR A 79 4.85 -24.13 -22.54
CA TYR A 79 5.62 -22.99 -22.11
C TYR A 79 4.95 -21.67 -22.51
N HIS A 80 4.57 -21.52 -23.77
CA HIS A 80 3.90 -20.32 -24.26
C HIS A 80 2.55 -20.09 -23.58
N GLN A 81 1.78 -21.15 -23.35
CA GLN A 81 0.52 -21.07 -22.63
C GLN A 81 0.74 -20.63 -21.18
N THR A 82 1.71 -21.23 -20.48
CA THR A 82 2.05 -20.86 -19.10
C THR A 82 2.53 -19.41 -19.00
N VAL A 83 3.37 -18.95 -19.94
CA VAL A 83 3.84 -17.56 -20.01
C VAL A 83 2.67 -16.61 -20.25
N LYS A 84 1.74 -16.95 -21.15
CA LYS A 84 0.54 -16.16 -21.44
C LYS A 84 -0.36 -16.05 -20.21
N GLU A 85 -0.61 -17.15 -19.52
CA GLU A 85 -1.40 -17.18 -18.27
C GLU A 85 -0.74 -16.39 -17.15
N SER A 86 0.58 -16.56 -16.97
CA SER A 86 1.36 -15.79 -16.00
C SER A 86 1.28 -14.28 -16.28
N ASN A 87 1.46 -13.87 -17.54
CA ASN A 87 1.33 -12.46 -17.93
C ASN A 87 -0.09 -11.93 -17.71
N ALA A 88 -1.13 -12.72 -17.99
CA ALA A 88 -2.51 -12.34 -17.70
C ALA A 88 -2.73 -12.14 -16.19
N ASN A 89 -2.22 -13.05 -15.36
CA ASN A 89 -2.28 -12.97 -13.90
C ASN A 89 -1.52 -11.75 -13.36
N ILE A 90 -0.30 -11.49 -13.85
CA ILE A 90 0.49 -10.31 -13.47
C ILE A 90 -0.26 -9.02 -13.80
N ASN A 91 -0.85 -8.95 -15.00
CA ASN A 91 -1.63 -7.79 -15.42
C ASN A 91 -2.89 -7.60 -14.56
N GLN A 92 -3.59 -8.69 -14.23
CA GLN A 92 -4.74 -8.65 -13.33
C GLN A 92 -4.35 -8.16 -11.93
N LEU A 93 -3.31 -8.72 -11.34
CA LEU A 93 -2.81 -8.33 -10.03
C LEU A 93 -2.32 -6.88 -10.01
N SER A 94 -1.66 -6.43 -11.08
CA SER A 94 -1.21 -5.05 -11.22
C SER A 94 -2.39 -4.07 -11.30
N ARG A 95 -3.46 -4.40 -12.03
CA ARG A 95 -4.70 -3.61 -12.03
C ARG A 95 -5.35 -3.56 -10.65
N GLN A 96 -5.44 -4.69 -9.96
CA GLN A 96 -5.99 -4.74 -8.60
C GLN A 96 -5.17 -3.89 -7.62
N LEU A 97 -3.84 -3.95 -7.71
CA LEU A 97 -2.95 -3.10 -6.91
C LEU A 97 -3.19 -1.61 -7.19
N GLU A 98 -3.37 -1.23 -8.45
CA GLU A 98 -3.63 0.15 -8.82
C GLU A 98 -4.98 0.65 -8.29
N VAL A 99 -6.02 -0.18 -8.37
CA VAL A 99 -7.32 0.11 -7.77
C VAL A 99 -7.21 0.30 -6.26
N LEU A 100 -6.50 -0.58 -5.55
CA LEU A 100 -6.31 -0.46 -4.10
C LEU A 100 -5.53 0.79 -3.72
N LYS A 101 -4.52 1.17 -4.51
CA LYS A 101 -3.78 2.43 -4.30
C LYS A 101 -4.68 3.64 -4.51
N GLN A 102 -5.50 3.64 -5.56
CA GLN A 102 -6.45 4.71 -5.82
C GLN A 102 -7.47 4.84 -4.67
N GLN A 103 -8.05 3.72 -4.24
CA GLN A 103 -8.98 3.69 -3.10
C GLN A 103 -8.32 4.22 -1.81
N LEU A 104 -7.06 3.86 -1.55
CA LEU A 104 -6.33 4.37 -0.40
C LEU A 104 -6.13 5.89 -0.49
N ALA A 105 -5.76 6.40 -1.66
CA ALA A 105 -5.62 7.84 -1.88
C ALA A 105 -6.95 8.57 -1.68
N ASP A 106 -8.05 8.01 -2.17
CA ASP A 106 -9.39 8.55 -1.99
C ASP A 106 -9.80 8.53 -0.51
N PHE A 107 -9.54 7.44 0.23
CA PHE A 107 -9.82 7.38 1.66
C PHE A 107 -9.02 8.40 2.48
N ILE A 108 -7.76 8.63 2.13
CA ILE A 108 -6.94 9.66 2.78
C ILE A 108 -7.53 11.05 2.49
N LYS A 109 -7.94 11.30 1.25
CA LYS A 109 -8.59 12.56 0.86
C LYS A 109 -9.89 12.77 1.62
N THR A 110 -10.80 11.79 1.61
CA THR A 110 -12.09 11.89 2.31
C THR A 110 -11.90 12.02 3.82
N ARG A 111 -10.89 11.36 4.41
CA ARG A 111 -10.58 11.53 5.83
C ARG A 111 -10.20 12.98 6.14
N ARG A 112 -9.33 13.57 5.31
CA ARG A 112 -8.91 14.96 5.47
C ARG A 112 -10.07 15.94 5.25
N GLU A 113 -10.99 15.65 4.33
CA GLU A 113 -12.20 16.44 4.11
C GLU A 113 -13.12 16.38 5.35
N LEU A 114 -13.35 15.19 5.89
CA LEU A 114 -14.11 15.00 7.12
C LEU A 114 -13.46 15.70 8.34
N GLU A 115 -12.14 15.66 8.46
CA GLU A 115 -11.41 16.40 9.51
C GLU A 115 -11.63 17.91 9.38
N GLN A 116 -11.60 18.47 8.16
CA GLN A 116 -11.85 19.89 7.91
C GLN A 116 -13.31 20.28 8.16
N GLU A 117 -14.27 19.45 7.74
CA GLU A 117 -15.68 19.68 8.00
C GLU A 117 -15.97 19.62 9.50
N ASN A 118 -15.35 18.69 10.23
CA ASN A 118 -15.48 18.62 11.68
C ASN A 118 -14.93 19.88 12.37
N ASP A 119 -13.73 20.34 11.99
CA ASP A 119 -13.19 21.61 12.49
C ASP A 119 -14.13 22.79 12.22
N GLN A 120 -14.75 22.82 11.04
CA GLN A 120 -15.71 23.86 10.68
C GLN A 120 -16.99 23.76 11.51
N LEU A 121 -17.52 22.54 11.72
CA LEU A 121 -18.67 22.29 12.58
C LEU A 121 -18.41 22.78 14.00
N GLU A 122 -17.27 22.42 14.61
CA GLU A 122 -16.91 22.90 15.95
C GLU A 122 -16.80 24.43 16.01
N ARG A 123 -16.29 25.09 14.96
CA ARG A 123 -16.29 26.57 14.90
C ARG A 123 -17.69 27.14 14.87
N THR A 124 -18.58 26.56 14.07
CA THR A 124 -19.99 27.00 13.99
C THR A 124 -20.72 26.76 15.30
N GLU A 125 -20.46 25.64 15.97
CA GLU A 125 -21.00 25.32 17.29
C GLU A 125 -20.54 26.36 18.32
N ARG A 126 -19.25 26.65 18.41
CA ARG A 126 -18.72 27.68 19.34
C ARG A 126 -19.36 29.05 19.09
N ALA A 127 -19.53 29.45 17.82
CA ALA A 127 -20.17 30.71 17.47
C ALA A 127 -21.67 30.72 17.85
N ALA A 128 -22.39 29.63 17.61
CA ALA A 128 -23.79 29.48 17.98
C ALA A 128 -23.98 29.49 19.50
N THR A 129 -23.14 28.77 20.25
CA THR A 129 -23.17 28.75 21.72
C THR A 129 -22.88 30.13 22.31
N TRP A 130 -21.90 30.86 21.75
CA TRP A 130 -21.63 32.23 22.18
C TRP A 130 -22.82 33.16 21.89
N SER A 131 -23.41 33.08 20.70
CA SER A 131 -24.61 33.86 20.36
C SER A 131 -25.79 33.51 21.26
N MET A 132 -25.94 32.25 21.63
CA MET A 132 -26.98 31.80 22.56
C MET A 132 -26.75 32.42 23.94
N GLN A 133 -25.53 32.33 24.47
CA GLN A 133 -25.17 32.90 25.76
C GLN A 133 -25.38 34.42 25.80
N GLU A 134 -25.05 35.12 24.72
CA GLU A 134 -25.29 36.55 24.58
C GLU A 134 -26.79 36.90 24.63
N ILE A 135 -27.66 36.08 24.03
CA ILE A 135 -29.11 36.27 24.11
C ILE A 135 -29.62 35.97 25.52
N THR A 136 -29.13 34.92 26.17
CA THR A 136 -29.47 34.60 27.56
C THR A 136 -29.09 35.74 28.50
N ASN A 137 -27.87 36.27 28.40
CA ASN A 137 -27.43 37.40 29.22
C ASN A 137 -28.30 38.65 29.00
N LYS A 138 -28.68 38.94 27.75
CA LYS A 138 -29.60 40.04 27.43
C LYS A 138 -30.99 39.83 28.01
N TYR A 139 -31.48 38.60 27.96
CA TYR A 139 -32.75 38.21 28.55
C TYR A 139 -32.70 38.36 30.08
N ASP A 140 -31.66 37.87 30.75
CA ASP A 140 -31.49 37.98 32.20
C ASP A 140 -31.43 39.46 32.63
N ALA A 141 -30.65 40.29 31.93
CA ALA A 141 -30.60 41.73 32.19
C ALA A 141 -31.96 42.43 31.95
N ALA A 142 -32.76 41.95 31.00
CA ALA A 142 -34.12 42.46 30.79
C ALA A 142 -35.05 42.05 31.94
N VAL A 143 -34.94 40.81 32.43
CA VAL A 143 -35.69 40.31 33.60
C VAL A 143 -35.31 41.10 34.85
N GLU A 144 -34.02 41.35 35.10
CA GLU A 144 -33.57 42.18 36.23
C GLU A 144 -34.16 43.59 36.17
N ARG A 145 -34.13 44.23 35.00
CA ARG A 145 -34.76 45.55 34.81
C ARG A 145 -36.26 45.51 35.03
N MET A 146 -36.95 44.47 34.56
CA MET A 146 -38.39 44.30 34.81
C MET A 146 -38.68 44.18 36.31
N ALA A 147 -37.90 43.38 37.05
CA ALA A 147 -38.07 43.25 38.49
C ALA A 147 -37.85 44.58 39.25
N ILE A 148 -36.87 45.38 38.84
CA ILE A 148 -36.65 46.72 39.41
C ILE A 148 -37.85 47.62 39.14
N LEU A 149 -38.34 47.66 37.90
CA LEU A 149 -39.50 48.48 37.51
C LEU A 149 -40.78 48.04 38.24
N GLU A 150 -41.00 46.73 38.43
CA GLU A 150 -42.12 46.21 39.21
C GLU A 150 -42.05 46.71 40.67
N ASN A 151 -40.86 46.71 41.27
CA ASN A 151 -40.66 47.25 42.62
C ASN A 151 -40.84 48.78 42.70
N GLU A 152 -40.36 49.53 41.70
CA GLU A 152 -40.59 50.97 41.59
C GLU A 152 -42.09 51.30 41.46
N VAL A 153 -42.83 50.52 40.67
CA VAL A 153 -44.29 50.66 40.55
C VAL A 153 -44.98 50.33 41.87
N SER A 154 -44.55 49.27 42.56
CA SER A 154 -45.08 48.89 43.88
C SER A 154 -44.85 49.99 44.92
N THR A 155 -43.63 50.53 45.03
CA THR A 155 -43.31 51.62 45.98
C THR A 155 -44.04 52.92 45.65
N LYS A 156 -44.25 53.21 44.36
CA LYS A 156 -45.10 54.34 43.94
C LYS A 156 -46.56 54.14 44.38
N ALA A 157 -47.09 52.91 44.28
CA ALA A 157 -48.44 52.60 44.72
C ALA A 157 -48.59 52.80 46.24
N THR A 158 -47.65 52.27 47.05
CA THR A 158 -47.67 52.46 48.51
C THR A 158 -47.54 53.93 48.90
N LEU A 159 -46.64 54.69 48.26
CA LEU A 159 -46.52 56.13 48.51
C LEU A 159 -47.79 56.90 48.13
N SER A 160 -48.45 56.48 47.04
CA SER A 160 -49.74 57.07 46.64
C SER A 160 -50.84 56.79 47.68
N GLU A 161 -50.87 55.61 48.28
CA GLU A 161 -51.78 55.26 49.38
C GLU A 161 -51.50 56.11 50.63
N GLU A 162 -50.23 56.26 51.01
CA GLU A 162 -49.83 57.11 52.14
C GLU A 162 -50.19 58.59 51.91
N VAL A 163 -49.93 59.12 50.71
CA VAL A 163 -50.33 60.48 50.34
C VAL A 163 -51.85 60.64 50.42
N GLN A 164 -52.61 59.63 49.99
CA GLN A 164 -54.06 59.66 50.08
C GLN A 164 -54.53 59.65 51.54
N ARG A 165 -53.93 58.79 52.37
CA ARG A 165 -54.23 58.73 53.80
C ARG A 165 -53.91 60.04 54.51
N LEU A 166 -52.73 60.64 54.26
CA LEU A 166 -52.37 61.95 54.82
C LEU A 166 -53.31 63.07 54.35
N LYS A 167 -53.80 63.01 53.10
CA LYS A 167 -54.82 63.95 52.62
C LYS A 167 -56.14 63.78 53.36
N ASP A 168 -56.53 62.56 53.68
CA ASP A 168 -57.74 62.28 54.45
C ASP A 168 -57.56 62.73 55.91
N GLU A 169 -56.42 62.44 56.55
CA GLU A 169 -56.09 62.94 57.90
C GLU A 169 -56.03 64.48 57.95
N LEU A 170 -55.46 65.14 56.94
CA LEU A 170 -55.48 66.61 56.82
C LEU A 170 -56.89 67.15 56.64
N ARG A 171 -57.74 66.43 55.90
CA ARG A 171 -59.15 66.81 55.73
C ARG A 171 -59.88 66.68 57.07
N ASP A 172 -59.67 65.60 57.81
CA ASP A 172 -60.25 65.36 59.12
C ASP A 172 -59.80 66.42 60.14
N ALA A 173 -58.50 66.73 60.19
CA ALA A 173 -57.97 67.78 61.05
C ALA A 173 -58.50 69.18 60.68
N ASN A 174 -58.68 69.48 59.38
CA ASN A 174 -59.32 70.73 58.96
C ASN A 174 -60.79 70.78 59.36
N VAL A 175 -61.52 69.67 59.29
CA VAL A 175 -62.90 69.57 59.80
C VAL A 175 -62.91 69.79 61.31
N GLU A 176 -61.99 69.19 62.06
CA GLU A 176 -61.84 69.40 63.50
C GLU A 176 -61.55 70.87 63.83
N LEU A 177 -60.62 71.51 63.11
CA LEU A 177 -60.35 72.95 63.25
C LEU A 177 -61.55 73.82 62.91
N GLU A 178 -62.34 73.46 61.89
CA GLU A 178 -63.56 74.19 61.54
C GLU A 178 -64.63 74.03 62.63
N ILE A 179 -64.79 72.83 63.20
CA ILE A 179 -65.64 72.59 64.36
C ILE A 179 -65.14 73.39 65.56
N MET A 180 -63.84 73.39 65.85
CA MET A 180 -63.25 74.20 66.93
C MET A 180 -63.49 75.68 66.72
N LYS A 181 -63.29 76.22 65.50
CA LYS A 181 -63.60 77.63 65.19
C LYS A 181 -65.08 77.93 65.31
N SER A 182 -65.97 77.01 64.92
CA SER A 182 -67.42 77.18 65.10
C SER A 182 -67.83 77.16 66.58
N ASN A 183 -67.20 76.30 67.39
CA ASN A 183 -67.39 76.23 68.84
C ASN A 183 -66.80 77.45 69.54
N GLN A 184 -65.65 77.94 69.07
CA GLN A 184 -64.99 79.15 69.56
C GLN A 184 -65.78 80.39 69.14
N ALA A 185 -66.37 80.45 67.94
CA ALA A 185 -67.33 81.47 67.54
C ALA A 185 -68.64 81.39 68.34
N GLY A 186 -69.01 80.21 68.86
CA GLY A 186 -70.07 80.01 69.84
C GLY A 186 -69.73 80.52 71.25
N LEU A 187 -68.45 80.55 71.63
CA LEU A 187 -67.94 81.02 72.92
C LEU A 187 -67.50 82.51 72.90
N GLU A 188 -67.07 83.02 71.74
CA GLU A 188 -66.63 84.39 71.46
C GLU A 188 -67.81 85.34 71.13
N ARG A 189 -69.00 85.10 71.69
CA ARG A 189 -70.05 86.14 71.88
C ARG A 189 -70.02 86.75 73.28
N SER A 190 -69.13 86.28 74.15
CA SER A 190 -68.97 86.81 75.50
C SER A 190 -67.50 86.80 75.92
N ASN A 191 -66.75 87.81 75.46
CA ASN A 191 -65.83 88.63 76.25
C ASN A 191 -64.50 88.93 75.54
N ASN A 192 -64.15 90.23 75.56
CA ASN A 192 -63.03 90.88 74.88
C ASN A 192 -61.64 90.58 75.48
N ASN A 193 -60.65 90.76 74.59
CA ASN A 193 -59.30 91.32 74.75
C ASN A 193 -58.07 90.42 75.04
N ASN A 194 -57.16 90.49 74.05
CA ASN A 194 -55.68 90.57 74.09
C ASN A 194 -54.86 89.39 74.65
N LEU A 195 -54.06 88.73 73.78
CA LEU A 195 -52.59 88.66 73.90
C LEU A 195 -51.90 88.04 72.65
N SER A 196 -50.91 88.78 72.16
CA SER A 196 -49.75 88.48 71.30
C SER A 196 -49.23 87.04 71.21
N SER A 197 -48.85 86.58 69.99
CA SER A 197 -47.44 86.30 69.62
C SER A 197 -47.27 85.79 68.18
N TYR A 198 -46.41 86.49 67.43
CA TYR A 198 -45.43 85.99 66.47
C TYR A 198 -45.86 85.09 65.29
N SER A 199 -45.83 85.65 64.07
CA SER A 199 -45.13 85.07 62.91
C SER A 199 -45.32 85.96 61.67
N GLY A 200 -44.28 86.02 60.83
CA GLY A 200 -44.44 86.26 59.39
C GLY A 200 -43.86 87.55 58.86
N SER A 201 -42.52 87.63 58.78
CA SER A 201 -41.87 88.50 57.80
C SER A 201 -41.39 87.66 56.62
N ILE A 202 -42.02 87.91 55.48
CA ILE A 202 -41.64 87.50 54.14
C ILE A 202 -40.66 88.55 53.61
N SER A 203 -39.53 88.17 53.01
CA SER A 203 -39.14 88.67 51.67
C SER A 203 -37.84 88.05 51.12
N SER A 204 -37.98 87.51 49.90
CA SER A 204 -37.12 87.60 48.71
C SER A 204 -35.58 87.67 48.81
N LEU A 205 -34.90 86.76 48.12
CA LEU A 205 -33.70 87.02 47.28
C LEU A 205 -33.53 85.81 46.33
N ALA A 206 -33.75 85.99 45.03
CA ALA A 206 -32.72 86.23 44.01
C ALA A 206 -31.95 84.98 43.55
N GLU A 207 -32.34 84.57 42.34
CA GLU A 207 -31.64 83.89 41.26
C GLU A 207 -30.10 84.04 41.27
N GLY A 208 -29.38 82.92 41.12
CA GLY A 208 -27.92 82.90 41.04
C GLY A 208 -27.34 81.49 40.84
N GLN A 209 -26.94 81.22 39.62
CA GLN A 209 -26.27 80.00 39.12
C GLN A 209 -25.09 79.55 40.00
N THR A 210 -25.00 78.25 40.31
CA THR A 210 -23.72 77.61 40.66
C THR A 210 -23.60 76.20 40.08
N ALA A 211 -22.38 75.87 39.73
CA ALA A 211 -21.98 74.83 38.79
C ALA A 211 -21.93 73.41 39.38
N ARG A 212 -22.20 72.43 38.49
CA ARG A 212 -21.77 71.02 38.59
C ARG A 212 -20.27 70.89 38.89
N PRO A 213 -19.82 69.91 39.69
CA PRO A 213 -18.52 69.32 39.52
C PRO A 213 -18.55 68.24 38.44
N SER A 214 -17.56 68.32 37.57
CA SER A 214 -17.16 67.36 36.56
C SER A 214 -16.35 66.24 37.21
N ILE A 215 -16.70 64.97 36.96
CA ILE A 215 -15.75 63.85 36.84
C ILE A 215 -16.24 62.98 35.69
N GLY A 216 -15.40 62.89 34.66
CA GLY A 216 -15.75 62.33 33.37
C GLY A 216 -15.70 60.81 33.28
N SER A 217 -16.22 60.31 32.17
CA SER A 217 -15.55 59.29 31.39
C SER A 217 -16.04 59.38 29.96
N ASN A 218 -15.09 59.57 29.05
CA ASN A 218 -15.29 59.67 27.62
C ASN A 218 -15.57 58.29 26.99
N TYR A 219 -16.19 58.40 25.81
CA TYR A 219 -16.05 57.59 24.60
C TYR A 219 -16.68 56.18 24.51
N GLU A 220 -17.77 56.14 23.73
CA GLU A 220 -17.99 55.12 22.71
C GLU A 220 -16.76 54.99 21.79
N ALA A 221 -16.32 53.75 21.53
CA ALA A 221 -15.83 53.33 20.22
C ALA A 221 -15.65 51.81 20.19
N MET A 222 -16.46 51.12 19.38
CA MET A 222 -16.14 49.82 18.83
C MET A 222 -14.81 49.86 18.04
N PRO A 223 -14.06 48.74 18.02
CA PRO A 223 -13.42 48.34 16.78
C PRO A 223 -13.66 46.86 16.41
N SER A 224 -13.87 46.65 15.12
CA SER A 224 -14.06 45.39 14.40
C SER A 224 -12.78 44.58 14.18
N LEU A 225 -12.94 43.24 14.15
CA LEU A 225 -12.24 42.21 13.35
C LEU A 225 -10.82 42.50 12.80
N ARG A 226 -9.84 41.65 13.17
CA ARG A 226 -9.16 40.65 12.28
C ARG A 226 -7.73 40.28 12.74
N ALA A 227 -7.55 38.97 12.98
CA ALA A 227 -6.37 38.09 12.79
C ALA A 227 -4.97 38.48 13.34
N ARG A 228 -4.38 37.56 14.14
CA ARG A 228 -3.12 36.80 13.91
C ARG A 228 -2.73 36.03 15.20
N LEU A 229 -2.73 34.70 15.18
CA LEU A 229 -1.58 33.78 15.02
C LEU A 229 -0.60 33.69 16.21
N ALA A 230 -0.57 32.48 16.79
CA ALA A 230 0.59 31.69 17.26
C ALA A 230 0.97 31.66 18.77
N ASN A 231 1.02 30.40 19.25
CA ASN A 231 1.87 29.79 20.30
C ASN A 231 1.49 30.01 21.79
N ASN A 232 1.52 29.02 22.70
CA ASN A 232 1.97 27.62 22.66
C ASN A 232 1.40 26.82 23.87
N SER A 233 1.32 25.50 23.68
CA SER A 233 1.62 24.40 24.64
C SER A 233 0.80 24.17 25.92
N THR A 234 0.17 22.98 25.92
CA THR A 234 0.04 21.97 27.01
C THR A 234 -0.54 22.37 28.37
N LEU A 235 -1.65 21.70 28.74
CA LEU A 235 -1.71 20.86 29.95
C LEU A 235 -2.95 19.94 29.91
N GLN A 236 -2.71 18.67 30.23
CA GLN A 236 -3.70 17.67 30.63
C GLN A 236 -4.57 18.22 31.77
N ARG A 237 -5.86 17.83 31.86
CA ARG A 237 -6.32 16.76 32.78
C ARG A 237 -7.86 16.62 32.83
N SER A 238 -8.26 15.34 32.93
CA SER A 238 -9.44 14.79 33.62
C SER A 238 -10.87 14.96 33.05
N ALA A 239 -11.32 13.85 32.45
CA ALA A 239 -12.59 13.14 32.67
C ALA A 239 -13.71 13.81 33.49
N SER A 240 -14.91 13.81 32.92
CA SER A 240 -16.10 13.28 33.59
C SER A 240 -17.13 12.84 32.55
N ARG A 241 -17.59 11.60 32.69
CA ARG A 241 -18.75 11.03 32.00
C ARG A 241 -19.94 11.17 32.93
N LEU A 242 -21.07 11.65 32.43
CA LEU A 242 -22.39 11.30 32.96
C LEU A 242 -23.38 11.23 31.82
N ALA A 243 -24.20 10.18 31.89
CA ALA A 243 -25.20 9.79 30.91
C ALA A 243 -26.60 9.88 31.55
N SER A 244 -27.57 10.31 30.76
CA SER A 244 -29.02 10.10 30.86
C SER A 244 -29.63 10.82 29.64
N SER A 245 -30.63 10.38 28.90
CA SER A 245 -31.61 9.30 28.94
C SER A 245 -32.38 9.39 27.59
N GLY A 246 -32.85 8.26 27.03
CA GLY A 246 -33.69 8.23 25.81
C GLY A 246 -35.12 8.79 26.00
N PRO A 247 -36.05 8.65 25.01
CA PRO A 247 -36.48 7.33 24.52
C PRO A 247 -36.91 7.17 23.02
N SER A 248 -36.83 5.90 22.58
CA SER A 248 -37.73 5.04 21.77
C SER A 248 -38.50 5.47 20.51
N ALA A 249 -38.28 4.71 19.41
CA ALA A 249 -39.20 3.70 18.79
C ALA A 249 -38.91 3.54 17.27
N ALA A 250 -39.05 2.42 16.55
CA ALA A 250 -39.18 0.98 16.78
C ALA A 250 -39.21 0.24 15.41
N ARG A 251 -39.01 -1.09 15.44
CA ARG A 251 -39.22 -2.17 14.42
C ARG A 251 -38.05 -2.46 13.49
N ALA A 252 -37.68 -3.69 13.15
CA ALA A 252 -37.88 -5.10 13.57
C ALA A 252 -37.00 -5.87 12.54
N ALA A 253 -36.22 -6.92 12.81
CA ALA A 253 -36.63 -8.23 13.27
C ALA A 253 -35.39 -9.09 13.68
N ALA A 254 -35.71 -10.15 14.44
CA ALA A 254 -34.87 -11.10 15.19
C ALA A 254 -33.82 -11.90 14.38
N GLY A 255 -32.79 -12.52 14.98
CA GLY A 255 -32.73 -13.04 16.36
C GLY A 255 -31.34 -13.29 16.98
N LEU A 256 -31.43 -13.70 18.25
CA LEU A 256 -30.44 -13.78 19.34
C LEU A 256 -29.55 -15.05 19.23
N SER A 257 -28.30 -15.12 19.75
CA SER A 257 -27.94 -15.01 21.18
C SER A 257 -26.54 -14.43 21.50
N ALA A 258 -26.53 -13.66 22.60
CA ALA A 258 -25.48 -13.18 23.53
C ALA A 258 -23.99 -13.48 23.25
N GLY A 259 -23.02 -12.56 23.33
CA GLY A 259 -22.96 -11.26 24.00
C GLY A 259 -22.14 -11.30 25.30
N ALA A 260 -20.80 -11.15 25.21
CA ALA A 260 -19.94 -10.61 26.29
C ALA A 260 -18.50 -10.34 25.80
N ALA A 261 -18.07 -9.08 25.87
CA ALA A 261 -16.67 -8.67 26.06
C ALA A 261 -16.71 -7.60 27.17
N PRO A 262 -15.65 -7.34 27.97
CA PRO A 262 -14.24 -7.55 27.62
C PRO A 262 -13.35 -8.11 28.75
N GLY A 263 -12.48 -9.04 28.39
CA GLY A 263 -11.38 -9.52 29.24
C GLY A 263 -10.41 -10.31 28.38
N HIS A 264 -9.62 -9.62 27.55
CA HIS A 264 -8.62 -10.30 26.73
C HIS A 264 -7.52 -10.82 27.66
N ASN A 265 -7.56 -12.11 27.95
CA ASN A 265 -6.49 -12.79 28.67
C ASN A 265 -5.22 -12.74 27.79
N PRO A 266 -4.11 -12.14 28.24
CA PRO A 266 -2.89 -12.04 27.44
C PRO A 266 -2.37 -13.40 26.98
N VAL A 267 -2.65 -14.47 27.74
CA VAL A 267 -2.31 -15.84 27.36
C VAL A 267 -3.11 -16.31 26.15
N GLN A 268 -4.39 -15.96 26.02
CA GLN A 268 -5.21 -16.31 24.85
C GLN A 268 -4.76 -15.54 23.60
N VAL A 269 -4.37 -14.27 23.74
CA VAL A 269 -3.83 -13.49 22.61
C VAL A 269 -2.51 -14.09 22.12
N VAL A 270 -1.63 -14.51 23.03
CA VAL A 270 -0.38 -15.20 22.68
C VAL A 270 -0.66 -16.57 22.06
N GLN A 271 -1.62 -17.34 22.58
CA GLN A 271 -2.05 -18.61 22.01
C GLN A 271 -2.55 -18.47 20.56
N ASP A 272 -3.36 -17.44 20.30
CA ASP A 272 -3.88 -17.13 18.96
C ASP A 272 -2.80 -16.60 18.01
N MET A 273 -1.81 -15.86 18.52
CA MET A 273 -0.65 -15.45 17.73
C MET A 273 0.24 -16.64 17.39
N VAL A 274 0.51 -17.54 18.34
CA VAL A 274 1.28 -18.78 18.10
C VAL A 274 0.54 -19.70 17.13
N GLY A 275 -0.78 -19.82 17.23
CA GLY A 275 -1.60 -20.56 16.27
C GLY A 275 -1.51 -19.99 14.85
N ARG A 276 -1.57 -18.66 14.72
CA ARG A 276 -1.39 -17.97 13.44
C ARG A 276 0.03 -18.14 12.88
N VAL A 277 1.06 -18.10 13.72
CA VAL A 277 2.46 -18.35 13.32
C VAL A 277 2.65 -19.78 12.82
N LYS A 278 2.12 -20.79 13.52
CA LYS A 278 2.16 -22.19 13.08
C LYS A 278 1.46 -22.40 11.72
N SER A 279 0.31 -21.75 11.51
CA SER A 279 -0.38 -21.76 10.21
C SER A 279 0.42 -21.08 9.10
N LEU A 280 1.16 -20.02 9.44
CA LEU A 280 2.05 -19.32 8.51
C LEU A 280 3.28 -20.16 8.16
N GLU A 281 3.88 -20.84 9.13
CA GLU A 281 5.00 -21.77 8.92
C GLU A 281 4.57 -22.96 8.06
N ALA A 282 3.41 -23.57 8.32
CA ALA A 282 2.89 -24.66 7.49
C ALA A 282 2.70 -24.24 6.03
N ARG A 283 2.17 -23.03 5.80
CA ARG A 283 2.03 -22.46 4.44
C ARG A 283 3.39 -22.12 3.81
N LEU A 284 4.35 -21.60 4.58
CA LEU A 284 5.72 -21.35 4.11
C LEU A 284 6.45 -22.64 3.73
N VAL A 285 6.27 -23.72 4.50
CA VAL A 285 6.82 -25.04 4.20
C VAL A 285 6.18 -25.62 2.94
N SER A 286 4.86 -25.47 2.77
CA SER A 286 4.16 -25.86 1.54
C SER A 286 4.67 -25.08 0.32
N CYS A 287 4.83 -23.75 0.43
CA CYS A 287 5.41 -22.93 -0.64
C CYS A 287 6.85 -23.35 -0.95
N ARG A 288 7.67 -23.66 0.06
CA ARG A 288 9.02 -24.19 -0.16
C ARG A 288 8.99 -25.54 -0.88
N SER A 289 8.10 -26.46 -0.51
CA SER A 289 7.96 -27.75 -1.19
C SER A 289 7.59 -27.61 -2.67
N LEU A 290 6.80 -26.59 -3.02
CA LEU A 290 6.38 -26.35 -4.40
C LEU A 290 7.42 -25.56 -5.22
N VAL A 291 8.19 -24.68 -4.56
CA VAL A 291 9.15 -23.78 -5.21
C VAL A 291 10.57 -24.38 -5.30
N THR A 292 10.95 -25.23 -4.35
CA THR A 292 12.31 -25.84 -4.31
C THR A 292 12.63 -26.74 -5.51
N PRO A 293 11.68 -27.54 -6.08
CA PRO A 293 11.94 -28.32 -7.29
C PRO A 293 12.08 -27.46 -8.55
N LEU A 294 11.57 -26.21 -8.55
CA LEU A 294 11.60 -25.30 -9.69
C LEU A 294 12.85 -24.42 -9.73
N LEU A 295 13.65 -24.43 -8.66
CA LEU A 295 14.90 -23.67 -8.51
C LEU A 295 16.16 -24.52 -8.67
N GLN A 296 16.04 -25.85 -8.80
CA GLN A 296 17.18 -26.71 -9.13
C GLN A 296 17.39 -26.75 -10.65
N PRO A 297 18.60 -26.44 -11.16
CA PRO A 297 18.92 -26.73 -12.55
C PRO A 297 18.90 -28.25 -12.79
N PRO A 298 18.53 -28.72 -14.00
CA PRO A 298 18.54 -30.14 -14.32
C PRO A 298 19.98 -30.70 -14.20
N PRO A 299 20.15 -32.00 -13.88
CA PRO A 299 21.46 -32.62 -13.83
C PRO A 299 22.12 -32.54 -15.21
N SER A 300 23.23 -31.82 -15.30
CA SER A 300 24.06 -31.74 -16.50
C SER A 300 24.58 -33.14 -16.82
N TYR A 301 24.04 -33.79 -17.84
CA TYR A 301 24.67 -34.96 -18.44
C TYR A 301 25.95 -34.50 -19.14
N SER A 302 27.08 -34.83 -18.51
CA SER A 302 28.40 -34.70 -19.10
C SER A 302 28.53 -35.72 -20.22
N THR A 303 28.73 -35.25 -21.45
CA THR A 303 29.26 -36.07 -22.54
C THR A 303 30.21 -35.20 -23.34
N THR A 304 31.50 -35.33 -23.04
CA THR A 304 32.56 -35.04 -24.01
C THR A 304 32.55 -36.12 -25.10
N PRO A 305 32.96 -35.76 -26.32
CA PRO A 305 34.10 -36.49 -26.84
C PRO A 305 35.20 -35.55 -27.37
N SER A 306 36.42 -36.06 -27.25
CA SER A 306 37.67 -35.52 -27.74
C SER A 306 37.80 -35.61 -29.27
N THR A 307 38.91 -35.08 -29.79
CA THR A 307 39.44 -35.02 -31.18
C THR A 307 39.01 -33.76 -31.95
N GLY A 308 39.86 -32.88 -32.50
CA GLY A 308 41.31 -32.76 -32.56
C GLY A 308 41.69 -31.69 -33.60
N ARG A 309 42.68 -30.84 -33.26
CA ARG A 309 43.75 -30.29 -34.14
C ARG A 309 43.51 -29.09 -35.09
N ASN A 310 44.45 -28.13 -34.98
CA ASN A 310 44.92 -27.06 -35.90
C ASN A 310 44.02 -25.82 -36.10
N SER A 311 44.47 -24.57 -36.29
CA SER A 311 45.79 -23.95 -36.51
C SER A 311 45.64 -22.41 -36.60
N TRP A 312 46.50 -21.66 -35.90
CA TRP A 312 47.13 -20.37 -36.29
C TRP A 312 46.39 -19.00 -36.29
N GLN A 313 47.19 -18.01 -35.82
CA GLN A 313 47.18 -16.54 -36.00
C GLN A 313 46.04 -15.77 -35.33
N GLY A 314 46.27 -14.85 -34.38
CA GLY A 314 47.20 -13.72 -34.37
C GLY A 314 46.31 -12.49 -34.14
N SER A 315 46.39 -11.74 -33.05
CA SER A 315 47.29 -10.60 -32.93
C SER A 315 47.19 -10.03 -31.51
N GLN A 316 48.34 -9.73 -30.93
CA GLN A 316 48.46 -8.87 -29.76
C GLN A 316 48.60 -7.40 -30.18
N LEU A 317 48.23 -6.47 -29.31
CA LEU A 317 48.98 -5.28 -28.87
C LEU A 317 48.09 -4.52 -27.86
N SER A 318 48.39 -4.53 -26.56
CA SER A 318 49.31 -3.63 -25.83
C SER A 318 48.66 -2.32 -25.37
N THR A 319 48.43 -2.24 -24.06
CA THR A 319 48.15 -1.03 -23.26
C THR A 319 49.42 -0.58 -22.55
N SER A 320 49.79 0.70 -22.66
CA SER A 320 50.58 1.41 -21.62
C SER A 320 50.56 2.94 -21.83
N THR A 321 49.91 3.63 -20.88
CA THR A 321 50.32 4.81 -20.08
C THR A 321 51.26 5.92 -20.60
N THR A 322 51.04 7.10 -19.97
CA THR A 322 51.81 8.38 -19.93
C THR A 322 51.43 9.38 -21.02
N GLY A 323 51.28 10.68 -20.82
CA GLY A 323 51.39 11.60 -19.68
C GLY A 323 51.15 13.04 -20.19
N SER A 324 50.72 13.93 -19.29
CA SER A 324 50.90 15.40 -19.25
C SER A 324 50.39 16.35 -20.36
N ASP A 325 49.61 17.32 -19.87
CA ASP A 325 49.68 18.78 -20.06
C ASP A 325 49.14 19.53 -21.30
N ASN A 326 48.08 20.32 -21.00
CA ASN A 326 48.02 21.79 -21.09
C ASN A 326 47.18 22.48 -22.22
N SER A 327 46.45 23.51 -21.76
CA SER A 327 45.97 24.72 -22.46
C SER A 327 44.59 24.78 -23.16
N ARG A 328 43.63 25.39 -22.43
CA ARG A 328 42.86 26.63 -22.73
C ARG A 328 42.26 26.86 -24.14
N HIS A 329 40.92 26.98 -24.23
CA HIS A 329 40.16 28.25 -24.44
C HIS A 329 38.69 28.02 -24.88
N GLY A 330 37.76 28.84 -24.34
CA GLY A 330 36.60 29.38 -25.06
C GLY A 330 35.21 28.73 -24.87
N SER A 331 34.32 29.41 -24.14
CA SER A 331 32.84 29.37 -24.33
C SER A 331 32.42 30.59 -25.18
N PRO A 332 31.12 30.85 -25.56
CA PRO A 332 29.85 30.09 -25.41
C PRO A 332 28.92 30.17 -26.68
N MET A 333 27.62 29.82 -26.49
CA MET A 333 26.42 29.97 -27.36
C MET A 333 26.19 28.90 -28.43
N ALA A 334 24.97 28.53 -28.84
CA ALA A 334 23.59 28.51 -28.33
C ALA A 334 22.76 27.99 -29.53
N THR A 335 21.88 26.99 -29.35
CA THR A 335 20.57 26.79 -30.03
C THR A 335 20.07 25.36 -29.79
N SER A 336 18.90 25.25 -29.16
CA SER A 336 18.11 24.03 -28.92
C SER A 336 17.28 23.67 -30.17
N PRO A 337 16.38 22.64 -30.17
CA PRO A 337 16.20 21.49 -29.28
C PRO A 337 16.03 20.14 -30.02
N SER A 338 16.18 19.00 -29.33
CA SER A 338 15.47 17.77 -29.72
C SER A 338 15.13 16.95 -28.48
N ALA A 339 13.84 16.65 -28.38
CA ALA A 339 13.19 15.92 -27.31
C ALA A 339 13.61 14.45 -27.33
N LEU A 340 14.05 13.92 -26.19
CA LEU A 340 14.05 12.49 -25.93
C LEU A 340 13.54 12.21 -24.52
N LEU A 341 12.65 11.23 -24.48
CA LEU A 341 11.77 10.84 -23.40
C LEU A 341 12.54 10.49 -22.11
N GLY A 342 12.12 11.09 -21.00
CA GLY A 342 12.54 10.67 -19.66
C GLY A 342 11.87 9.34 -19.29
N GLY A 343 12.66 8.29 -19.16
CA GLY A 343 12.25 7.03 -18.53
C GLY A 343 11.98 7.20 -17.02
N PRO A 344 11.20 6.29 -16.40
CA PRO A 344 10.79 6.42 -15.02
C PRO A 344 11.99 6.27 -14.08
N LYS A 345 12.19 7.25 -13.20
CA LYS A 345 13.20 7.22 -12.14
C LYS A 345 12.87 6.09 -11.16
N VAL A 346 13.51 4.94 -11.36
CA VAL A 346 13.53 3.86 -10.36
C VAL A 346 14.12 4.42 -9.07
N SER A 347 13.35 4.34 -7.99
CA SER A 347 13.72 4.82 -6.66
C SER A 347 15.09 4.25 -6.26
N ARG A 348 16.01 5.10 -5.74
CA ARG A 348 17.36 4.69 -5.32
C ARG A 348 17.34 3.48 -4.37
N ARG A 349 16.24 3.28 -3.64
CA ARG A 349 16.03 2.18 -2.70
C ARG A 349 15.84 0.81 -3.39
N THR A 350 15.15 0.77 -4.55
CA THR A 350 15.00 -0.45 -5.36
C THR A 350 16.31 -0.82 -6.07
N SER A 351 17.12 0.17 -6.45
CA SER A 351 18.45 -0.08 -7.04
C SER A 351 19.41 -0.74 -6.05
N LEU A 352 19.38 -0.33 -4.77
CA LEU A 352 20.29 -0.86 -3.75
C LEU A 352 20.00 -2.32 -3.39
N LEU A 353 18.71 -2.68 -3.33
CA LEU A 353 18.25 -4.03 -3.01
C LEU A 353 18.57 -5.02 -4.15
N LEU A 354 18.39 -4.59 -5.40
CA LEU A 354 18.80 -5.38 -6.57
C LEU A 354 20.32 -5.56 -6.62
N GLN A 355 21.08 -4.52 -6.29
CA GLN A 355 22.54 -4.58 -6.23
C GLN A 355 23.03 -5.53 -5.13
N GLN A 356 22.39 -5.52 -3.95
CA GLN A 356 22.70 -6.45 -2.87
C GLN A 356 22.40 -7.91 -3.27
N HIS A 357 21.29 -8.14 -3.96
CA HIS A 357 20.92 -9.49 -4.40
C HIS A 357 21.88 -10.03 -5.47
N LEU A 358 22.32 -9.19 -6.41
CA LEU A 358 23.32 -9.55 -7.40
C LEU A 358 24.70 -9.81 -6.77
N GLN A 359 25.06 -9.06 -5.72
CA GLN A 359 26.29 -9.28 -4.96
C GLN A 359 26.26 -10.65 -4.26
N GLN A 360 25.17 -10.98 -3.57
CA GLN A 360 24.98 -12.28 -2.92
C GLN A 360 25.04 -13.43 -3.92
N HIS A 361 24.45 -13.26 -5.11
CA HIS A 361 24.49 -14.29 -6.14
C HIS A 361 25.92 -14.48 -6.73
N ARG A 362 26.75 -13.43 -6.77
CA ARG A 362 28.17 -13.56 -7.14
C ARG A 362 28.95 -14.30 -6.06
N GLU A 363 28.76 -13.95 -4.80
CA GLU A 363 29.43 -14.61 -3.67
C GLU A 363 29.07 -16.09 -3.57
N GLN A 364 27.80 -16.46 -3.80
CA GLN A 364 27.38 -17.86 -3.84
C GLN A 364 28.04 -18.64 -4.98
N ARG A 365 28.18 -18.03 -6.16
CA ARG A 365 28.88 -18.66 -7.30
C ARG A 365 30.37 -18.86 -6.99
N GLU A 366 31.01 -17.92 -6.31
CA GLU A 366 32.42 -18.09 -5.91
C GLU A 366 32.59 -19.15 -4.83
N GLN A 367 31.71 -19.21 -3.84
CA GLN A 367 31.72 -20.28 -2.83
C GLN A 367 31.50 -21.66 -3.45
N GLN A 368 30.63 -21.75 -4.46
CA GLN A 368 30.39 -23.00 -5.16
C GLN A 368 31.62 -23.45 -5.95
N LYS A 369 32.30 -22.52 -6.65
CA LYS A 369 33.58 -22.80 -7.31
C LYS A 369 34.66 -23.25 -6.33
N LEU A 370 34.74 -22.62 -5.16
CA LEU A 370 35.72 -22.99 -4.13
C LEU A 370 35.45 -24.39 -3.57
N ARG A 371 34.18 -24.74 -3.33
CA ARG A 371 33.79 -26.09 -2.90
C ARG A 371 34.08 -27.15 -3.95
N GLU A 372 33.85 -26.83 -5.22
CA GLU A 372 34.15 -27.74 -6.31
C GLU A 372 35.67 -27.93 -6.48
N GLN A 373 36.45 -26.86 -6.34
CA GLN A 373 37.90 -26.94 -6.33
C GLN A 373 38.43 -27.77 -5.15
N GLN A 374 37.87 -27.61 -3.95
CA GLN A 374 38.20 -28.45 -2.79
C GLN A 374 37.81 -29.91 -2.99
N ARG A 375 36.68 -30.18 -3.66
CA ARG A 375 36.27 -31.55 -3.98
C ARG A 375 37.21 -32.21 -4.99
N VAL A 376 37.63 -31.47 -6.01
CA VAL A 376 38.62 -31.96 -7.00
C VAL A 376 39.97 -32.21 -6.33
N MET A 377 40.42 -31.31 -5.45
CA MET A 377 41.64 -31.50 -4.66
C MET A 377 41.55 -32.75 -3.77
N ALA A 378 40.44 -32.96 -3.06
CA ALA A 378 40.25 -34.13 -2.20
C ALA A 378 40.23 -35.45 -2.98
N VAL A 379 39.65 -35.46 -4.19
CA VAL A 379 39.68 -36.63 -5.08
C VAL A 379 41.09 -36.87 -5.61
N ALA A 380 41.85 -35.82 -5.93
CA ALA A 380 43.25 -35.94 -6.35
C ALA A 380 44.14 -36.46 -5.21
N GLU A 381 43.96 -35.98 -3.98
CA GLU A 381 44.68 -36.47 -2.78
C GLU A 381 44.34 -37.94 -2.48
N SER A 382 43.07 -38.33 -2.63
CA SER A 382 42.63 -39.72 -2.50
C SER A 382 43.27 -40.64 -3.55
N ALA A 383 43.47 -40.17 -4.78
CA ALA A 383 44.05 -40.97 -5.86
C ALA A 383 45.58 -41.13 -5.73
N ILE A 384 46.25 -40.23 -5.02
CA ILE A 384 47.69 -40.28 -4.76
C ILE A 384 48.02 -41.18 -3.55
N SER A 385 47.04 -41.48 -2.70
CA SER A 385 47.21 -42.30 -1.48
C SER A 385 46.91 -43.80 -1.65
N THR A 386 46.50 -44.23 -2.85
CA THR A 386 46.37 -45.63 -3.31
C THR A 386 47.43 -45.91 -4.37
#